data_AF-R7K8A1-F1
#
_entry.id   AF-R7K8A1-F1
#
_cell.length_a   1.000
_cell.length_b   1.000
_cell.length_c   1.000
_cell.angle_alpha   90.00
_cell.angle_beta   90.00
_cell.angle_gamma   90.00
#
_symmetry.space_group_name_H-M   'P 1'
#
loop_
_entity.id
_entity.type
_entity.pdbx_description
1 polymer ?
#
loop_
_entity_poly.entity_id
_entity_poly.type
_entity_poly.pdbx_seq_one_letter_code
_entity_poly.pdbx_strand_id
1 'polypeptide(L)'
;MSTVFGLMIDLTSHCIEGTAAPNYGVQWAYCIVGIVLVGMGVSFEVVANIVTLAGEGLVQAVCMVSKIKFGTMKIICDSSFVVIALIISLACLHTVEGVREGTAAAAIFVGLCSKLFMHPVAFIAKKVFETDYRFPKKERKKHLSLPKHA
;
A
#
# COMPACT_ATOMS: atom_id res chain seq x y z
N MET A 1 -11.70 -16.63 6.20
CA MET A 1 -10.49 -15.90 5.75
C MET A 1 -10.00 -14.92 6.81
N SER A 2 -10.81 -13.96 7.27
CA SER A 2 -10.37 -12.95 8.26
C SER A 2 -9.82 -13.53 9.56
N THR A 3 -10.39 -14.64 10.06
CA THR A 3 -9.90 -15.32 11.27
C THR A 3 -8.51 -15.93 11.10
N VAL A 4 -8.22 -16.51 9.92
CA VAL A 4 -6.90 -17.12 9.63
C VAL A 4 -5.85 -16.02 9.43
N PHE A 5 -6.21 -14.97 8.71
CA PHE A 5 -5.34 -13.81 8.51
C PHE A 5 -5.04 -13.09 9.83
N GLY A 6 -6.05 -12.88 10.67
CA GLY A 6 -5.89 -12.35 12.02
C GLY A 6 -4.94 -13.20 12.85
N LEU A 7 -5.17 -14.51 12.92
CA LEU A 7 -4.31 -15.42 13.69
C LEU A 7 -2.85 -15.44 13.21
N MET A 8 -2.60 -15.31 11.90
CA MET A 8 -1.23 -15.17 11.37
C MET A 8 -0.57 -13.85 11.80
N ILE A 9 -1.32 -12.74 11.83
CA ILE A 9 -0.82 -11.45 12.32
C ILE A 9 -0.52 -11.52 13.81
N ASP A 10 -1.43 -12.12 14.60
CA ASP A 10 -1.26 -12.29 16.04
C ASP A 10 -0.02 -13.15 16.36
N LEU A 11 0.16 -14.28 15.66
CA LEU A 11 1.36 -15.11 15.81
C LEU A 11 2.64 -14.35 15.45
N THR A 12 2.63 -13.59 14.36
CA THR A 12 3.79 -12.80 13.94
C THR A 12 4.12 -11.73 14.98
N SER A 13 3.08 -11.08 15.53
CA SER A 13 3.24 -10.08 16.59
C SER A 13 3.84 -10.71 17.84
N HIS A 14 3.38 -11.89 18.24
CA HIS A 14 3.93 -12.64 19.36
C HIS A 14 5.39 -13.06 19.14
N CYS A 15 5.77 -13.43 17.91
CA CYS A 15 7.17 -13.72 17.57
C CYS A 15 8.09 -12.49 17.66
N ILE A 16 7.56 -11.28 17.43
CA ILE A 16 8.32 -10.03 17.41
C ILE A 16 8.34 -9.34 18.79
N GLU A 17 7.41 -9.67 19.68
CA GLU A 17 7.24 -9.06 21.01
C GLU A 17 8.52 -9.07 21.87
N GLY A 18 9.38 -10.09 21.71
CA GLY A 18 10.67 -10.20 22.41
C GLY A 18 11.79 -9.30 21.85
N THR A 19 11.57 -8.58 20.76
CA THR A 19 12.59 -7.72 20.13
C THR A 19 12.56 -6.31 20.72
N ALA A 20 13.26 -6.11 21.83
CA ALA A 20 13.53 -4.76 22.31
C ALA A 20 14.41 -4.02 21.29
N ALA A 21 14.04 -2.79 20.92
CA ALA A 21 14.83 -1.93 20.05
C ALA A 21 15.61 -0.91 20.92
N PRO A 22 16.83 -1.27 21.40
CA PRO A 22 17.55 -0.48 22.40
C PRO A 22 18.06 0.86 21.86
N ASN A 23 18.23 0.98 20.55
CA ASN A 23 18.79 2.15 19.88
C ASN A 23 17.82 2.69 18.83
N TYR A 24 17.80 4.02 18.69
CA TYR A 24 16.98 4.70 17.69
C TYR A 24 17.32 4.27 16.25
N GLY A 25 18.59 3.95 15.98
CA GLY A 25 19.01 3.40 14.68
C GLY A 25 18.43 2.02 14.39
N VAL A 26 18.28 1.17 15.42
CA VAL A 26 17.68 -0.17 15.28
C VAL A 26 16.16 -0.06 15.05
N GLN A 27 15.50 0.92 15.67
CA GLN A 27 14.07 1.23 15.41
C GLN A 27 13.84 1.60 13.93
N TRP A 28 14.71 2.44 13.36
CA TRP A 28 14.66 2.77 11.93
C TRP A 28 14.93 1.57 11.03
N ALA A 29 15.89 0.71 11.39
CA ALA A 29 16.16 -0.51 10.63
C ALA A 29 14.93 -1.42 10.57
N TYR A 30 14.27 -1.67 11.71
CA TYR A 30 13.03 -2.45 11.74
C TYR A 30 11.89 -1.78 10.95
N CYS A 31 11.77 -0.46 11.03
CA CYS A 31 10.77 0.29 10.26
C CYS A 31 10.99 0.12 8.75
N ILE A 32 12.22 0.27 8.27
CA ILE A 32 12.56 0.10 6.85
C ILE A 32 12.29 -1.33 6.39
N VAL A 33 12.69 -2.34 7.17
CA VAL A 33 12.42 -3.75 6.85
C VAL A 33 10.91 -4.01 6.77
N GLY A 34 10.13 -3.49 7.72
CA GLY A 34 8.67 -3.58 7.72
C GLY A 34 8.04 -2.94 6.48
N ILE A 35 8.47 -1.73 6.12
CA ILE A 35 7.98 -1.02 4.93
C ILE A 35 8.22 -1.85 3.65
N VAL A 36 9.40 -2.45 3.53
CA VAL A 36 9.76 -3.28 2.38
C VAL A 36 8.93 -4.57 2.34
N LEU A 37 8.81 -5.28 3.46
CA LEU A 37 8.03 -6.52 3.56
C LEU A 37 6.54 -6.28 3.28
N VAL A 38 5.95 -5.24 3.87
CA VAL A 38 4.56 -4.85 3.63
C VAL A 38 4.35 -4.44 2.17
N GLY A 39 5.25 -3.62 1.61
CA GLY A 39 5.19 -3.21 0.21
C GLY A 39 5.27 -4.39 -0.76
N MET A 40 6.08 -5.41 -0.43
CA MET A 40 6.17 -6.65 -1.19
C MET A 40 4.88 -7.49 -1.08
N GLY A 41 4.38 -7.70 0.14
CA GLY A 41 3.17 -8.48 0.41
C GLY A 41 1.94 -7.91 -0.30
N VAL A 42 1.72 -6.59 -0.21
CA VAL A 42 0.61 -5.91 -0.91
C VAL A 42 0.75 -6.05 -2.43
N SER A 43 1.97 -5.99 -2.96
CA SER A 43 2.18 -6.16 -4.41
C SER A 43 1.80 -7.57 -4.89
N PHE A 44 2.09 -8.60 -4.09
CA PHE A 44 1.64 -9.96 -4.38
C PHE A 44 0.12 -10.11 -4.28
N GLU A 45 -0.51 -9.56 -3.25
CA GLU A 45 -1.97 -9.60 -3.06
C GLU A 45 -2.70 -9.01 -4.28
N VAL A 46 -2.28 -7.83 -4.73
CA VAL A 46 -2.86 -7.12 -5.87
C VAL A 46 -2.64 -7.87 -7.19
N VAL A 47 -1.44 -8.43 -7.39
CA VAL A 47 -1.12 -9.18 -8.63
C VAL A 47 -1.86 -10.50 -8.70
N ALA A 48 -2.04 -11.17 -7.56
CA ALA A 48 -2.76 -12.42 -7.48
C ALA A 48 -4.29 -12.23 -7.55
N ASN A 49 -4.78 -10.98 -7.45
CA ASN A 49 -6.21 -10.64 -7.37
C ASN A 49 -6.94 -11.45 -6.28
N ILE A 50 -6.21 -11.83 -5.24
CA ILE A 50 -6.73 -12.54 -4.07
C ILE A 50 -7.29 -11.49 -3.11
N VAL A 51 -8.28 -11.90 -2.31
CA VAL A 51 -8.98 -11.10 -1.28
C VAL A 51 -8.13 -9.95 -0.73
N THR A 52 -8.37 -8.75 -1.25
CA THR A 52 -7.68 -7.54 -0.80
C THR A 52 -8.14 -7.18 0.59
N LEU A 53 -7.22 -6.84 1.49
CA LEU A 53 -7.57 -6.29 2.80
C LEU A 53 -8.46 -5.05 2.62
N ALA A 54 -9.37 -4.78 3.57
CA ALA A 54 -10.36 -3.70 3.43
C ALA A 54 -9.76 -2.33 3.04
N GLY A 55 -8.56 -2.01 3.55
CA GLY A 55 -7.80 -0.81 3.16
C GLY A 55 -7.35 -0.83 1.70
N GLU A 56 -6.72 -1.92 1.24
CA GLU A 56 -6.26 -2.07 -0.14
C GLU A 56 -7.42 -2.20 -1.13
N GLY A 57 -8.52 -2.83 -0.72
CA GLY A 57 -9.74 -2.95 -1.50
C GLY A 57 -10.40 -1.60 -1.77
N LEU A 58 -10.37 -0.69 -0.78
CA LEU A 58 -10.80 0.70 -0.97
C LEU A 58 -9.92 1.41 -2.00
N VAL A 59 -8.60 1.30 -1.87
CA VAL A 59 -7.64 1.88 -2.84
C VAL A 59 -7.88 1.34 -4.24
N GLN A 60 -8.08 0.02 -4.38
CA GLN A 60 -8.35 -0.64 -5.66
C GLN A 60 -9.67 -0.17 -6.27
N ALA A 61 -10.75 -0.10 -5.48
CA ALA A 61 -12.05 0.38 -5.94
C ALA A 61 -11.98 1.84 -6.42
N VAL A 62 -11.31 2.71 -5.68
CA VAL A 62 -11.12 4.10 -6.09
C VAL A 62 -10.22 4.21 -7.33
N CYS A 63 -9.21 3.35 -7.48
CA CYS A 63 -8.40 3.30 -8.70
C CYS A 63 -9.24 2.99 -9.96
N MET A 64 -10.26 2.14 -9.83
CA MET A 64 -11.17 1.83 -10.96
C MET A 64 -11.96 3.07 -11.40
N VAL A 65 -12.36 3.94 -10.47
CA VAL A 65 -13.14 5.14 -10.75
C VAL A 65 -12.26 6.32 -11.17
N SER A 66 -11.16 6.57 -10.46
CA SER A 66 -10.31 7.75 -10.63
C SER A 66 -9.19 7.58 -11.67
N LYS A 67 -8.95 6.36 -12.19
CA LYS A 67 -7.87 6.05 -13.17
C LYS A 67 -6.46 6.46 -12.71
N ILE A 68 -6.25 6.56 -11.40
CA ILE A 68 -4.95 6.85 -10.78
C ILE A 68 -4.18 5.52 -10.63
N LYS A 69 -2.84 5.57 -10.65
CA LYS A 69 -1.99 4.39 -10.42
C LYS A 69 -2.18 3.87 -8.99
N PHE A 70 -2.27 2.54 -8.84
CA PHE A 70 -2.48 1.86 -7.55
C PHE A 70 -1.55 2.37 -6.44
N GLY A 71 -0.23 2.36 -6.67
CA GLY A 71 0.73 2.82 -5.67
C GLY A 71 0.60 4.31 -5.30
N THR A 72 0.13 5.17 -6.20
CA THR A 72 -0.10 6.59 -5.88
C THR A 72 -1.38 6.78 -5.07
N MET A 73 -2.45 6.05 -5.43
CA MET A 73 -3.69 6.08 -4.67
C MET A 73 -3.49 5.51 -3.25
N LYS A 74 -2.61 4.52 -3.11
CA LYS A 74 -2.22 3.96 -1.82
C LYS A 74 -1.57 5.01 -0.90
N ILE A 75 -0.62 5.79 -1.42
CA ILE A 75 0.00 6.88 -0.65
C ILE A 75 -1.06 7.88 -0.18
N ILE A 76 -2.02 8.23 -1.04
CA ILE A 76 -3.10 9.16 -0.68
C ILE A 76 -3.96 8.59 0.46
N CYS A 77 -4.38 7.32 0.36
CA CYS A 77 -5.19 6.68 1.38
C CYS A 77 -4.43 6.48 2.70
N ASP A 78 -3.18 6.02 2.67
CA ASP A 78 -2.38 5.83 3.87
C ASP A 78 -2.07 7.19 4.54
N SER A 79 -1.80 8.23 3.74
CA SER A 79 -1.60 9.59 4.26
C SER A 79 -2.84 10.20 4.89
N SER A 80 -4.04 9.91 4.37
CA SER A 80 -5.28 10.42 4.97
C SER A 80 -5.55 9.76 6.33
N PHE A 81 -5.24 8.48 6.49
CA PHE A 81 -5.31 7.81 7.80
C PHE A 81 -4.32 8.39 8.81
N VAL A 82 -3.08 8.70 8.40
CA VAL A 82 -2.12 9.37 9.28
C VAL A 82 -2.60 10.77 9.68
N VAL A 83 -3.15 11.55 8.74
CA VAL A 83 -3.69 12.89 9.02
C VAL A 83 -4.88 12.81 9.98
N ILE A 84 -5.78 11.86 9.78
CA ILE A 84 -6.92 11.64 10.69
C ILE A 84 -6.42 11.26 12.09
N ALA A 85 -5.44 10.36 12.19
CA ALA A 85 -4.84 9.98 13.46
C ALA A 85 -4.21 11.18 14.18
N LEU A 86 -3.52 12.06 13.45
CA LEU A 86 -2.94 13.30 14.00
C LEU A 86 -4.03 14.25 14.53
N ILE A 87 -5.10 14.47 13.76
CA ILE A 87 -6.22 15.33 14.18
C ILE A 87 -6.87 14.79 15.45
N ILE A 88 -7.13 13.48 15.51
CA ILE A 88 -7.75 12.84 16.67
C ILE A 88 -6.82 12.89 17.89
N SER A 89 -5.51 12.61 17.72
CA SER A 89 -4.51 12.69 18.79
C SER A 89 -4.45 14.09 19.41
N LEU A 90 -4.45 15.13 18.57
CA LEU A 90 -4.45 16.52 19.03
C LEU A 90 -5.77 16.90 19.72
N ALA A 91 -6.90 16.45 19.20
CA ALA A 91 -8.22 16.75 19.77
C ALA A 91 -8.45 16.10 21.14
N CYS A 92 -7.98 14.87 21.35
CA CYS A 92 -8.19 14.13 22.61
C CYS A 92 -7.07 14.31 23.64
N LEU A 93 -5.80 14.26 23.22
CA LEU A 93 -4.65 14.15 24.12
C LEU A 93 -3.79 15.42 24.17
N HIS A 94 -4.06 16.38 23.28
CA HIS A 94 -3.34 17.65 23.13
C HIS A 94 -1.81 17.48 22.94
N THR A 95 -1.38 16.26 22.64
CA THR A 95 0.00 15.81 22.42
C THR A 95 -0.02 14.83 21.25
N VAL A 96 1.08 14.75 20.51
CA VAL A 96 1.21 13.84 19.37
C VAL A 96 1.76 12.50 19.88
N GLU A 97 0.86 11.65 20.35
CA GLU A 97 1.15 10.29 20.80
C GLU A 97 0.74 9.30 19.69
N GLY A 98 1.59 8.31 19.42
CA GLY A 98 1.33 7.27 18.40
C GLY A 98 1.73 7.59 16.95
N VAL A 99 1.90 8.86 16.56
CA VAL A 99 2.39 9.24 15.22
C VAL A 99 3.77 9.89 15.34
N ARG A 100 4.83 9.10 15.11
CA ARG A 100 6.22 9.59 15.06
C ARG A 100 6.69 9.70 13.62
N GLU A 101 7.94 10.10 13.44
CA GLU A 101 8.60 10.19 12.12
C GLU A 101 8.50 8.88 11.31
N GLY A 102 8.56 7.73 11.97
CA GLY A 102 8.42 6.42 11.33
C GLY A 102 7.04 6.18 10.70
N THR A 103 5.97 6.72 11.30
CA THR A 103 4.60 6.59 10.76
C THR A 103 4.44 7.43 9.49
N ALA A 104 4.98 8.66 9.50
CA ALA A 104 4.99 9.53 8.32
C ALA A 104 5.85 8.92 7.20
N ALA A 105 7.03 8.38 7.55
CA ALA A 105 7.88 7.67 6.60
C ALA A 105 7.15 6.46 6.00
N ALA A 106 6.51 5.62 6.82
CA ALA A 106 5.80 4.45 6.35
C ALA A 106 4.66 4.79 5.38
N ALA A 107 3.84 5.81 5.68
CA ALA A 107 2.72 6.19 4.81
C ALA A 107 3.17 6.62 3.39
N ILE A 108 4.36 7.22 3.27
CA ILE A 108 4.91 7.65 1.98
C ILE A 108 5.67 6.49 1.32
N PHE A 109 6.58 5.86 2.06
CA PHE A 109 7.51 4.88 1.49
C PHE A 109 6.83 3.54 1.18
N VAL A 110 5.80 3.11 1.93
CA VAL A 110 5.09 1.84 1.62
C VAL A 110 4.46 1.91 0.23
N GLY A 111 3.78 3.01 -0.10
CA GLY A 111 3.15 3.16 -1.43
C GLY A 111 4.18 3.31 -2.56
N LEU A 112 5.34 3.93 -2.29
CA LEU A 112 6.46 3.98 -3.24
C LEU A 112 7.09 2.59 -3.46
N CYS A 113 7.33 1.83 -2.38
CA CYS A 113 7.84 0.47 -2.43
C CYS A 113 6.88 -0.45 -3.19
N SER A 114 5.58 -0.41 -2.89
CA SER A 114 4.57 -1.18 -3.63
C SER A 114 4.57 -0.85 -5.12
N LYS A 115 4.71 0.44 -5.48
CA LYS A 115 4.84 0.86 -6.87
C LYS A 115 6.08 0.28 -7.55
N LEU A 116 7.21 0.20 -6.83
CA LEU A 116 8.46 -0.36 -7.35
C LEU A 116 8.36 -1.88 -7.51
N PHE A 117 7.81 -2.58 -6.53
CA PHE A 117 7.65 -4.04 -6.53
C PHE A 117 6.59 -4.55 -7.51
N MET A 118 5.62 -3.72 -7.88
CA MET A 118 4.60 -4.09 -8.86
C MET A 118 5.20 -4.49 -10.23
N HIS A 119 6.32 -3.90 -10.65
CA HIS A 119 6.97 -4.26 -11.93
C HIS A 119 7.62 -5.66 -11.94
N PRO A 120 8.54 -6.00 -11.00
CA PRO A 120 9.12 -7.34 -10.93
C PRO A 120 8.09 -8.42 -10.56
N VAL A 121 7.13 -8.12 -9.67
CA VAL A 121 6.10 -9.09 -9.29
C VAL A 121 5.16 -9.37 -10.46
N ALA A 122 4.75 -8.38 -11.24
CA ALA A 122 3.96 -8.60 -12.46
C ALA A 122 4.73 -9.41 -13.50
N PHE A 123 6.06 -9.23 -13.61
CA PHE A 123 6.90 -10.02 -14.51
C PHE A 123 6.96 -11.50 -14.08
N ILE A 124 7.16 -11.75 -12.79
CA ILE A 124 7.18 -13.11 -12.22
C ILE A 124 5.81 -13.78 -12.35
N ALA A 125 4.73 -13.06 -12.04
CA ALA A 125 3.37 -13.58 -12.15
C ALA A 125 3.00 -13.91 -13.61
N LYS A 126 3.42 -13.09 -14.58
CA LYS A 126 3.22 -13.42 -16.00
C LYS A 126 3.93 -14.73 -16.41
N LYS A 127 5.09 -15.01 -15.83
CA LYS A 127 5.89 -16.21 -16.12
C LYS A 127 5.37 -17.47 -15.41
N VAL A 128 4.72 -17.31 -14.25
CA VAL A 128 4.26 -18.41 -13.40
C VAL A 128 2.78 -18.74 -13.60
N PHE A 129 1.93 -17.73 -13.85
CA PHE A 129 0.48 -17.89 -13.76
C PHE A 129 -0.29 -17.80 -15.07
N GLU A 130 0.34 -17.47 -16.22
CA GLU A 130 -0.33 -17.29 -17.52
C GLU A 130 -1.68 -16.53 -17.43
N THR A 131 -1.79 -15.66 -16.43
CA THR A 131 -3.06 -15.07 -15.99
C THR A 131 -3.20 -13.71 -16.64
N ASP A 132 -4.36 -13.51 -17.26
CA ASP A 132 -4.76 -12.32 -17.99
C ASP A 132 -4.86 -11.13 -17.03
N TYR A 133 -3.81 -10.33 -17.01
CA TYR A 133 -3.70 -9.13 -16.19
C TYR A 133 -4.67 -8.05 -16.73
N ARG A 134 -5.91 -8.03 -16.25
CA ARG A 134 -6.93 -7.05 -16.66
C ARG A 134 -6.73 -5.70 -15.94
N PHE A 135 -5.59 -5.03 -16.18
CA PHE A 135 -5.54 -3.59 -15.93
C PHE A 135 -6.47 -2.89 -16.93
N PRO A 136 -7.31 -1.93 -16.50
CA PRO A 136 -8.15 -1.18 -17.42
C PRO A 136 -7.27 -0.55 -18.48
N LYS A 137 -7.49 -0.98 -19.73
CA LYS A 137 -6.78 -0.49 -20.92
C LYS A 137 -6.73 1.03 -20.84
N LYS A 138 -5.51 1.54 -21.00
CA LYS A 138 -5.24 2.91 -21.40
C LYS A 138 -5.98 3.10 -22.73
N GLU A 139 -7.23 3.57 -22.66
CA GLU A 139 -8.00 3.95 -23.84
C GLU A 139 -7.19 5.05 -24.52
N ARG A 140 -6.49 4.61 -25.56
CA ARG A 140 -5.68 5.38 -26.48
C ARG A 140 -6.56 6.56 -26.92
N LYS A 141 -6.26 7.78 -26.49
CA LYS A 141 -6.77 9.00 -27.15
C LYS A 141 -6.27 8.96 -28.59
N LYS A 142 -7.05 8.31 -29.46
CA LYS A 142 -6.91 8.34 -30.91
C LYS A 142 -8.32 8.27 -31.51
N HIS A 143 -9.18 9.19 -31.06
CA HIS A 143 -10.42 9.59 -31.74
C HIS A 143 -10.91 10.91 -31.12
N LEU A 144 -10.15 11.98 -31.35
CA LEU A 144 -10.75 13.30 -31.54
C LEU A 144 -9.77 14.17 -32.34
N SER A 145 -9.39 13.67 -33.52
CA SER A 145 -9.11 14.55 -34.63
C SER A 145 -10.42 15.25 -34.97
N LEU A 146 -10.57 16.47 -34.46
CA LEU A 146 -11.52 17.43 -35.00
C LEU A 146 -11.39 17.42 -36.53
N PRO A 147 -12.47 17.24 -37.30
CA PRO A 147 -12.42 17.55 -38.71
C PRO A 147 -12.03 19.02 -38.85
N LYS A 148 -10.85 19.25 -39.43
CA LYS A 148 -10.46 20.53 -40.00
C LYS A 148 -11.30 20.74 -41.26
N HIS A 149 -11.66 22.01 -41.51
CA HIS A 149 -12.22 22.53 -42.77
C HIS A 149 -13.65 22.06 -43.06
N ALA A 150 -14.51 22.83 -43.71
CA ALA A 150 -14.57 24.22 -44.16
C ALA A 150 -16.03 24.41 -44.62
#